data_AF-J0XCS9-F1
#
_entry.id   AF-J0XCS9-F1
#
_cell.length_a   1.000
_cell.length_b   1.000
_cell.length_c   1.000
_cell.angle_alpha   90.00
_cell.angle_beta   90.00
_cell.angle_gamma   90.00
#
_symmetry.space_group_name_H-M   'P 1'
#
loop_
_entity.id
_entity.type
_entity.pdbx_description
1 polymer ?
#
loop_
_entity_poly.entity_id
_entity_poly.type
_entity_poly.pdbx_seq_one_letter_code
_entity_poly.pdbx_strand_id
1 'polypeptide(L)'
;MSARERAELLAAVDAGLLDISDVIRSAASMDAAGDLHVSELLRVGGVRDYRAVMRRARHTHGGCLDPTLRWVTDPRSCGRRLAAYADALARNPTTWSGFPFTPAPEGWRR
;
A
#
# COMPACT_ATOMS: atom_id res chain seq x y z
N MET A 1 11.25 19.92 -11.19
CA MET A 1 12.16 19.18 -10.28
C MET A 1 11.49 17.86 -9.98
N SER A 2 12.10 16.68 -10.20
CA SER A 2 11.46 15.46 -9.66
C SER A 2 12.27 14.17 -9.77
N ALA A 3 13.02 13.92 -10.86
CA ALA A 3 13.57 12.57 -11.08
C ALA A 3 14.67 12.18 -10.08
N ARG A 4 15.57 13.12 -9.77
CA ARG A 4 16.65 12.91 -8.79
C ARG A 4 16.09 12.73 -7.37
N GLU A 5 15.20 13.61 -6.93
CA GLU A 5 14.60 13.55 -5.58
C GLU A 5 13.78 12.27 -5.38
N ARG A 6 13.03 11.85 -6.42
CA ARG A 6 12.33 10.55 -6.41
C ARG A 6 13.30 9.38 -6.27
N ALA A 7 14.40 9.40 -7.00
CA ALA A 7 15.42 8.36 -6.91
C ALA A 7 16.09 8.33 -5.53
N GLU A 8 16.38 9.50 -4.94
CA GLU A 8 16.94 9.61 -3.59
C GLU A 8 15.97 9.07 -2.53
N LEU A 9 14.67 9.35 -2.64
CA LEU A 9 13.66 8.79 -1.73
C LEU A 9 13.56 7.26 -1.84
N LEU A 10 13.52 6.73 -3.06
CA LEU A 10 13.48 5.28 -3.27
C LEU A 10 14.76 4.61 -2.76
N ALA A 11 15.92 5.23 -2.96
CA ALA A 11 17.20 4.73 -2.43
C ALA A 11 17.24 4.78 -0.89
N ALA A 12 16.67 5.81 -0.27
CA ALA A 12 16.57 5.89 1.18
C ALA A 12 15.66 4.80 1.77
N VAL A 13 14.56 4.46 1.10
CA VAL A 13 13.70 3.32 1.50
C VAL A 13 14.43 1.99 1.31
N ASP A 14 15.08 1.80 0.17
CA ASP A 14 15.84 0.56 -0.13
C ASP A 14 17.00 0.34 0.87
N ALA A 15 17.66 1.43 1.28
CA ALA A 15 18.71 1.41 2.32
C ALA A 15 18.16 1.28 3.75
N GLY A 16 16.83 1.29 3.95
CA GLY A 16 16.18 1.22 5.26
C GLY A 16 16.32 2.50 6.11
N LEU A 17 16.69 3.62 5.49
CA LEU A 17 16.79 4.94 6.16
C LEU A 17 15.41 5.59 6.36
N LEU A 18 14.45 5.24 5.51
CA LEU A 18 13.05 5.67 5.60
C LEU A 18 12.12 4.46 5.53
N ASP A 19 11.05 4.49 6.31
CA ASP A 19 9.95 3.54 6.13
C ASP A 19 9.03 3.99 4.97
N ILE A 20 8.34 3.04 4.35
CA ILE A 20 7.24 3.28 3.40
C ILE A 20 6.23 4.27 4.00
N SER A 21 5.92 4.11 5.29
CA SER A 21 5.02 4.98 6.04
C SER A 21 5.48 6.45 6.06
N ASP A 22 6.79 6.71 6.08
CA ASP A 22 7.36 8.06 6.06
C ASP A 22 7.18 8.72 4.69
N VAL A 23 7.38 7.95 3.62
CA VAL A 23 7.17 8.41 2.25
C VAL A 23 5.69 8.71 1.99
N ILE A 24 4.78 7.85 2.48
CA ILE A 24 3.33 8.07 2.36
C ILE A 24 2.90 9.34 3.10
N ARG A 25 3.41 9.58 4.32
CA ARG A 25 3.11 10.82 5.06
C ARG A 25 3.61 12.06 4.32
N SER A 26 4.78 11.97 3.70
CA SER A 26 5.39 13.07 2.96
C SER A 26 4.67 13.37 1.63
N ALA A 27 3.91 12.43 1.06
CA ALA A 27 3.22 12.59 -0.22
C ALA A 27 2.22 13.76 -0.28
N ALA A 28 1.72 14.21 0.88
CA ALA A 28 0.79 15.35 0.95
C ALA A 28 1.48 16.72 0.83
N SER A 29 2.78 16.81 1.12
CA SER A 29 3.52 18.08 1.22
C SER A 29 4.77 18.15 0.34
N MET A 30 5.23 17.02 -0.18
CA MET A 30 6.42 16.92 -1.01
C MET A 30 6.07 16.33 -2.37
N ASP A 31 6.23 17.11 -3.44
CA ASP A 31 5.87 16.70 -4.81
C ASP A 31 6.59 15.42 -5.25
N ALA A 32 7.88 15.28 -4.92
CA ALA A 32 8.65 14.07 -5.24
C ALA A 32 8.04 12.80 -4.64
N ALA A 33 7.55 12.84 -3.39
CA ALA A 33 6.83 11.69 -2.81
C ALA A 33 5.43 11.54 -3.43
N GLY A 34 4.71 12.64 -3.61
CA GLY A 34 3.36 12.64 -4.19
C GLY A 34 3.31 12.01 -5.59
N ASP A 35 4.38 12.18 -6.38
CA ASP A 35 4.46 11.73 -7.77
C ASP A 35 5.06 10.32 -7.92
N LEU A 36 5.47 9.67 -6.82
CA LEU A 36 5.86 8.25 -6.87
C LEU A 36 4.65 7.38 -7.16
N HIS A 37 4.84 6.39 -8.04
CA HIS A 37 3.86 5.34 -8.25
C HIS A 37 3.91 4.33 -7.11
N VAL A 38 2.75 3.77 -6.76
CA VAL A 38 2.67 2.75 -5.71
C VAL A 38 3.56 1.54 -6.03
N SER A 39 3.64 1.14 -7.31
CA SER A 39 4.50 0.02 -7.72
C SER A 39 5.99 0.24 -7.43
N GLU A 40 6.46 1.49 -7.49
CA GLU A 40 7.85 1.85 -7.21
C GLU A 40 8.14 1.65 -5.72
N LEU A 41 7.25 2.16 -4.86
CA LEU A 41 7.39 2.07 -3.41
C LEU A 41 7.27 0.62 -2.90
N LEU A 42 6.33 -0.15 -3.43
CA LEU A 42 6.17 -1.56 -3.07
C LEU A 42 7.39 -2.41 -3.48
N ARG A 43 8.04 -2.07 -4.60
CA ARG A 43 9.22 -2.79 -5.09
C ARG A 43 10.41 -2.57 -4.17
N VAL A 44 10.72 -1.32 -3.84
CA VAL A 44 11.82 -1.01 -2.89
C VAL A 44 11.49 -1.46 -1.47
N GLY A 45 10.19 -1.50 -1.12
CA GLY A 45 9.70 -2.10 0.12
C GLY A 45 9.77 -3.63 0.19
N GLY A 46 10.36 -4.31 -0.80
CA GLY A 46 10.56 -5.76 -0.78
C GLY A 46 9.29 -6.60 -1.01
N VAL A 47 8.19 -6.01 -1.50
CA VAL A 47 6.93 -6.73 -1.74
C VAL A 47 7.05 -7.56 -3.02
N ARG A 48 7.34 -8.87 -2.88
CA ARG A 48 7.55 -9.80 -4.00
C ARG A 48 6.37 -9.81 -5.00
N ASP A 49 5.14 -9.88 -4.50
CA ASP A 49 3.92 -9.95 -5.30
C ASP A 49 3.19 -8.60 -5.42
N TYR A 50 3.93 -7.50 -5.56
CA TYR A 50 3.35 -6.14 -5.60
C TYR A 50 2.24 -5.98 -6.66
N ARG A 51 2.34 -6.67 -7.81
CA ARG A 51 1.26 -6.66 -8.83
C ARG A 51 -0.04 -7.28 -8.34
N ALA A 52 0.03 -8.33 -7.54
CA ALA A 52 -1.16 -8.95 -6.95
C ALA A 52 -1.78 -8.05 -5.87
N VAL A 53 -0.94 -7.34 -5.10
CA VAL A 53 -1.38 -6.31 -4.14
C VAL A 53 -2.12 -5.19 -4.88
N MET A 54 -1.52 -4.62 -5.92
CA MET A 54 -2.15 -3.56 -6.72
C MET A 54 -3.49 -4.00 -7.34
N ARG A 55 -3.57 -5.23 -7.88
CA ARG A 55 -4.84 -5.75 -8.41
C ARG A 55 -5.91 -5.89 -7.34
N ARG A 56 -5.56 -6.37 -6.14
CA ARG A 56 -6.49 -6.50 -5.01
C ARG A 56 -6.96 -5.12 -4.53
N ALA A 57 -6.03 -4.20 -4.27
CA ALA A 57 -6.36 -2.84 -3.88
C ALA A 57 -7.27 -2.16 -4.90
N ARG A 58 -6.98 -2.31 -6.20
CA ARG A 58 -7.81 -1.80 -7.30
C ARG A 58 -9.23 -2.33 -7.26
N HIS A 59 -9.42 -3.62 -6.95
CA HIS A 59 -10.75 -4.19 -6.83
C HIS A 59 -11.56 -3.50 -5.73
N THR A 60 -10.90 -3.16 -4.60
CA THR A 60 -11.53 -2.49 -3.46
C THR A 60 -11.79 -1.00 -3.70
N HIS A 61 -10.82 -0.26 -4.27
CA HIS A 61 -10.94 1.19 -4.44
C HIS A 61 -11.47 1.64 -5.82
N GLY A 62 -11.67 0.71 -6.78
CA GLY A 62 -12.28 0.96 -8.10
C GLY A 62 -11.47 1.87 -9.05
N GLY A 63 -10.18 2.06 -8.80
CA GLY A 63 -9.35 3.09 -9.45
C GLY A 63 -8.42 2.55 -10.55
N CYS A 64 -7.37 3.33 -10.85
CA CYS A 64 -6.30 2.88 -11.73
C CYS A 64 -5.42 1.81 -11.05
N LEU A 65 -4.70 1.04 -11.87
CA LEU A 65 -3.90 -0.09 -11.38
C LEU A 65 -2.63 0.35 -10.66
N ASP A 66 -1.97 1.41 -11.12
CA ASP A 66 -0.74 1.93 -10.54
C ASP A 66 -0.85 3.44 -10.31
N PRO A 67 -1.64 3.88 -9.31
CA PRO A 67 -1.80 5.29 -8.99
C PRO A 67 -0.51 5.89 -8.41
N THR A 68 -0.43 7.23 -8.42
CA THR A 68 0.56 7.96 -7.64
C THR A 68 0.16 8.03 -6.16
N LEU A 69 1.13 8.22 -5.27
CA LEU A 69 0.86 8.38 -3.83
C LEU A 69 -0.09 9.54 -3.55
N ARG A 70 0.04 10.66 -4.28
CA ARG A 70 -0.87 11.82 -4.17
C ARG A 70 -2.33 11.43 -4.41
N TRP A 71 -2.60 10.54 -5.37
CA TRP A 71 -3.95 10.05 -5.62
C TRP A 71 -4.45 9.13 -4.49
N VAL A 72 -3.57 8.28 -3.96
CA VAL A 72 -3.89 7.36 -2.85
C VAL A 72 -4.17 8.13 -1.56
N THR A 73 -3.40 9.17 -1.26
CA THR A 73 -3.50 9.98 -0.04
C THR A 73 -4.42 11.19 -0.19
N ASP A 74 -5.15 11.32 -1.31
CA ASP A 74 -6.10 12.41 -1.52
C ASP A 74 -7.14 12.46 -0.38
N PRO A 75 -7.25 13.58 0.36
CA PRO A 75 -8.20 13.72 1.46
C PRO A 75 -9.64 13.45 1.07
N ARG A 76 -10.04 13.69 -0.19
CA ARG A 76 -11.39 13.40 -0.70
C ARG A 76 -11.74 11.91 -0.68
N SER A 77 -10.73 11.05 -0.61
CA SER A 77 -10.96 9.61 -0.48
C SER A 77 -11.31 9.19 0.96
N CYS A 78 -11.15 10.08 1.94
CA CYS A 78 -11.30 9.80 3.38
C CYS A 78 -10.45 8.59 3.82
N GLY A 79 -9.26 8.42 3.24
CA GLY A 79 -8.36 7.31 3.54
C GLY A 79 -8.77 5.95 2.93
N ARG A 80 -9.90 5.84 2.24
CA ARG A 80 -10.38 4.57 1.67
C ARG A 80 -9.40 3.92 0.70
N ARG A 81 -8.70 4.73 -0.11
CA ARG A 81 -7.71 4.24 -1.08
C ARG A 81 -6.49 3.68 -0.36
N LEU A 82 -5.99 4.40 0.64
CA LEU A 82 -4.87 3.94 1.47
C LEU A 82 -5.25 2.66 2.24
N ALA A 83 -6.45 2.61 2.83
CA ALA A 83 -6.97 1.43 3.52
C ALA A 83 -7.07 0.21 2.59
N ALA A 84 -7.47 0.38 1.33
CA ALA A 84 -7.50 -0.70 0.35
C ALA A 84 -6.10 -1.30 0.08
N TYR A 85 -5.04 -0.47 0.07
CA TYR A 85 -3.67 -0.97 -0.05
C TYR A 85 -3.19 -1.66 1.23
N ALA A 86 -3.52 -1.13 2.41
CA ALA A 86 -3.21 -1.76 3.68
C ALA A 86 -3.88 -3.15 3.79
N ASP A 87 -5.15 -3.26 3.40
CA ASP A 87 -5.88 -4.53 3.33
C ASP A 87 -5.28 -5.51 2.31
N ALA A 88 -4.93 -5.02 1.11
CA ALA A 88 -4.29 -5.85 0.10
C ALA A 88 -2.89 -6.35 0.51
N LEU A 89 -2.19 -5.60 1.37
CA LEU A 89 -0.90 -5.98 1.96
C LEU A 89 -1.04 -6.91 3.16
N ALA A 90 -2.14 -6.81 3.91
CA ALA A 90 -2.45 -7.77 4.94
C ALA A 90 -2.52 -9.17 4.29
N ARG A 91 -1.81 -10.14 4.88
CA ARG A 91 -2.00 -11.54 4.50
C ARG A 91 -3.47 -11.84 4.74
N ASN A 92 -4.17 -12.38 3.72
CA ASN A 92 -5.56 -12.81 3.86
C ASN A 92 -5.72 -13.49 5.22
N PRO A 93 -6.69 -13.11 6.07
CA PRO A 93 -7.02 -13.92 7.22
C PRO A 93 -7.36 -15.31 6.68
N THR A 94 -6.47 -16.27 6.90
CA THR A 94 -6.66 -17.65 6.47
C THR A 94 -7.87 -18.14 7.22
N THR A 95 -9.03 -18.32 6.59
CA THR A 95 -10.22 -18.81 7.32
C THR A 95 -9.84 -20.08 8.09
N TRP A 96 -10.37 -20.25 9.30
CA TRP A 96 -10.16 -21.51 10.02
C TRP A 96 -10.63 -22.68 9.16
N SER A 97 -10.01 -23.85 9.33
CA SER A 97 -10.18 -25.02 8.45
C SER A 97 -11.63 -25.48 8.26
N GLY A 98 -12.55 -25.06 9.13
CA GLY A 98 -13.95 -25.43 9.08
C GLY A 98 -14.90 -24.37 8.51
N PHE A 99 -14.43 -23.20 8.07
CA PHE A 99 -15.31 -22.19 7.47
C PHE A 99 -15.90 -22.66 6.13
N PRO A 100 -17.20 -22.44 5.84
CA PRO A 100 -18.21 -21.78 6.67
C PRO A 100 -19.04 -22.73 7.55
N PHE A 101 -18.79 -24.04 7.50
CA PHE A 101 -19.68 -25.06 8.06
C PHE A 101 -19.44 -25.40 9.54
N THR A 102 -18.29 -24.99 10.09
CA THR A 102 -17.92 -25.21 11.50
C THR A 102 -17.80 -23.87 12.21
N PRO A 103 -18.29 -23.73 13.46
CA PRO A 103 -18.10 -22.51 14.24
C PRO A 103 -16.62 -22.09 14.34
N ALA A 104 -16.38 -20.79 14.41
CA ALA A 104 -15.04 -20.25 14.62
C ALA A 104 -14.48 -20.69 15.99
N PRO A 105 -13.21 -21.11 16.07
CA PRO A 105 -12.53 -21.38 17.34
C PRO A 105 -12.58 -20.16 18.27
N GLU A 106 -12.51 -20.35 19.59
CA GLU A 106 -12.60 -19.24 20.55
C GLU A 106 -11.55 -18.14 20.29
N GLY A 107 -10.34 -18.51 19.86
CA GLY A 107 -9.27 -17.56 19.53
C GLY A 107 -9.46 -16.74 18.24
N TRP A 108 -10.52 -17.02 17.47
CA TRP A 108 -10.87 -16.29 16.24
C TRP A 108 -11.84 -15.13 16.46
N ARG A 109 -12.51 -15.06 17.61
CA ARG A 109 -13.44 -13.99 17.98
C ARG A 109 -12.67 -12.89 18.72
N ARG A 110 -11.84 -12.12 18.01
CA ARG A 110 -11.22 -10.92 18.56
C ARG A 110 -11.85 -9.67 17.97
#